data_AF-A0A540V735-F1
#
_entry.id   AF-A0A540V735-F1
#
_cell.length_a   1.000
_cell.length_b   1.000
_cell.length_c   1.000
_cell.angle_alpha   90.00
_cell.angle_beta   90.00
_cell.angle_gamma   90.00
#
_symmetry.space_group_name_H-M   'P 1'
#
loop_
_entity.id
_entity.type
_entity.pdbx_description
1 polymer ?
#
loop_
_entity_poly.entity_id
_entity_poly.type
_entity_poly.pdbx_seq_one_letter_code
_entity_poly.pdbx_strand_id
1 'polypeptide(L)' 'FTSLEKIDDNYPKYVISMDEFNMSRNGIKHINIIDFLMN' A
#
# COMPACT_ATOMS: atom_id res chain seq x y z
N PHE A 1 4.37 13.61 -10.37
CA PHE A 1 4.91 12.25 -10.18
C PHE A 1 4.03 11.18 -10.84
N THR A 2 3.66 11.32 -12.12
CA THR A 2 2.65 10.45 -12.78
C THR A 2 3.22 9.51 -13.83
N SER A 3 4.45 9.74 -14.33
CA SER A 3 5.03 8.95 -15.43
C SER A 3 5.34 7.50 -15.06
N LEU A 4 5.69 7.25 -13.78
CA LEU A 4 6.03 5.91 -13.27
C LEU A 4 4.80 5.07 -12.93
N GLU A 5 3.62 5.67 -12.78
CA GLU A 5 2.36 4.96 -12.49
C GLU A 5 1.83 4.15 -13.69
N LYS A 6 2.37 4.41 -14.89
CA LYS A 6 2.00 3.71 -16.14
C LYS A 6 2.83 2.47 -16.42
N ILE A 7 3.89 2.26 -15.64
CA ILE A 7 4.74 1.08 -15.76
C ILE A 7 4.06 0.00 -14.93
N ASP A 8 3.54 -1.02 -15.60
CA ASP A 8 2.94 -2.18 -14.94
C ASP A 8 4.07 -2.91 -14.19
N ASP A 9 4.08 -2.80 -12.86
CA ASP A 9 5.02 -3.53 -12.02
C ASP A 9 4.34 -4.72 -11.34
N ASN A 10 5.11 -5.78 -11.19
CA ASN A 10 4.58 -7.10 -10.90
C ASN A 10 4.44 -7.35 -9.39
N TYR A 11 3.85 -6.40 -8.64
CA TYR A 11 3.78 -6.56 -7.18
C TYR A 11 2.70 -5.71 -6.49
N PRO A 12 1.90 -6.29 -5.57
CA PRO A 12 1.21 -5.46 -4.59
C PRO A 12 2.25 -4.91 -3.61
N LYS A 13 2.50 -3.59 -3.64
CA LYS A 13 3.41 -2.92 -2.70
C LYS A 13 2.69 -2.65 -1.39
N TYR A 14 3.32 -2.91 -0.25
CA TYR A 14 2.70 -2.72 1.06
C TYR A 14 3.35 -1.58 1.84
N VAL A 15 2.52 -0.73 2.44
CA VAL A 15 2.93 0.24 3.45
C VAL A 15 2.24 -0.15 4.75
N ILE A 16 3.03 -0.39 5.79
CA ILE A 16 2.55 -0.75 7.12
C ILE A 16 2.75 0.45 8.03
N SER A 17 1.67 0.95 8.63
CA SER A 17 1.72 2.06 9.57
C SER A 17 0.76 1.87 10.75
N MET A 18 0.78 2.80 11.71
CA MET A 18 -0.19 2.84 12.81
C MET A 18 -1.42 3.69 12.47
N ASP A 19 -1.50 4.26 11.27
CA ASP A 19 -2.62 5.10 10.89
C ASP A 19 -3.89 4.25 10.71
N GLU A 20 -5.01 4.81 11.12
CA GLU A 20 -6.33 4.19 10.93
C GLU A 20 -6.88 4.44 9.52
N PHE A 21 -6.27 5.37 8.76
CA PHE A 21 -6.74 5.76 7.44
C PHE A 21 -6.16 4.89 6.33
N ASN A 22 -7.02 4.40 5.44
CA ASN A 22 -6.60 3.67 4.25
C ASN A 22 -6.19 4.64 3.14
N MET A 23 -4.88 4.79 2.95
CA MET A 23 -4.27 5.62 1.91
C MET A 23 -3.83 4.80 0.69
N SER A 24 -4.45 3.64 0.46
CA SER A 24 -4.11 2.78 -0.69
C SER A 24 -4.40 3.49 -2.00
N ARG A 25 -3.43 3.48 -2.92
CA ARG A 25 -3.54 4.10 -4.25
C ARG A 25 -2.52 3.48 -5.20
N ASN A 26 -2.87 3.37 -6.48
CA ASN A 26 -1.94 3.03 -7.58
C ASN A 26 -1.06 1.80 -7.27
N GLY A 27 -1.69 0.69 -6.82
CA GLY A 27 -0.98 -0.56 -6.51
C GLY A 27 -0.29 -0.62 -5.14
N ILE A 28 -0.33 0.48 -4.38
CA ILE A 28 0.13 0.52 -2.99
C ILE A 28 -1.03 0.17 -2.07
N LYS A 29 -0.87 -0.89 -1.28
CA LYS A 29 -1.79 -1.29 -0.23
C LYS A 29 -1.29 -0.78 1.13
N HIS A 30 -2.09 0.08 1.75
CA HIS A 30 -1.86 0.58 3.09
C HIS A 30 -2.55 -0.35 4.10
N ILE A 31 -1.80 -0.88 5.05
CA ILE A 31 -2.31 -1.82 6.07
C ILE A 31 -1.92 -1.29 7.45
N ASN A 32 -2.86 -1.33 8.39
CA ASN A 32 -2.55 -1.04 9.78
C ASN A 32 -1.67 -2.15 10.38
N ILE A 33 -0.70 -1.78 11.21
CA ILE A 33 0.24 -2.74 11.80
C ILE A 33 -0.45 -3.82 12.64
N ILE A 34 -1.58 -3.52 13.29
CA ILE A 34 -2.35 -4.51 14.05
C ILE A 34 -2.94 -5.54 13.10
N ASP A 35 -3.56 -5.09 12.01
CA ASP A 35 -4.12 -5.98 10.98
C ASP A 35 -3.03 -6.84 10.33
N PHE A 36 -1.84 -6.28 10.11
CA PHE A 36 -0.71 -7.04 9.56
C PHE A 36 -0.23 -8.16 10.50
N LEU A 37 -0.18 -7.89 11.80
CA LEU A 37 0.32 -8.85 12.79
C LEU A 37 -0.71 -9.91 13.19
N MET A 38 -2.00 -9.65 12.94
CA MET A 38 -3.10 -10.57 13.28
C MET A 38 -3.55 -11.47 12.12
N ASN A 39 -2.93 -11.33 10.94
CA ASN A 39 -3.12 -12.20 9.78
C ASN A 39 -1.97 -13.21 9.65
#